data_AF-A0A9E4V2X0-F1
#
_entry.id   AF-A0A9E4V2X0-F1
#
_cell.length_a   1.000
_cell.length_b   1.000
_cell.length_c   1.000
_cell.angle_alpha   90.00
_cell.angle_beta   90.00
_cell.angle_gamma   90.00
#
_symmetry.space_group_name_H-M   'P 1'
#
loop_
_entity.id
_entity.type
_entity.pdbx_description
1 polymer ?
#
loop_
_entity_poly.entity_id
_entity_poly.type
_entity_poly.pdbx_seq_one_letter_code
_entity_poly.pdbx_strand_id
1 'polypeptide(L)'
;MLKIGHEVVRPGKYQGDDSVTIPIPEELETVPGIPLNHREVDWYAREYPLETMNISERASRDWANTIRDSHVEMREIRKEHDNLNRPLIMAARLTGDQEPTGEAT
;
A
#
# COMPACT_ATOMS: atom_id res chain seq x y z
N MET A 1 15.91 25.87 -16.18
CA MET A 1 16.38 24.66 -15.45
C MET A 1 15.43 24.48 -14.28
N LEU A 2 14.86 23.29 -14.09
CA LEU A 2 13.94 23.04 -12.97
C LEU A 2 14.70 23.13 -11.64
N LYS A 3 14.07 23.65 -10.59
CA LYS A 3 14.67 23.66 -9.25
C LYS A 3 14.67 22.23 -8.71
N ILE A 4 15.84 21.75 -8.32
CA ILE A 4 16.03 20.41 -7.76
C ILE A 4 15.56 20.48 -6.30
N GLY A 5 14.61 19.63 -5.93
CA GLY A 5 14.11 19.54 -4.56
C GLY A 5 14.97 18.59 -3.71
N HIS A 6 15.08 17.33 -4.12
CA HIS A 6 15.97 16.34 -3.49
C HIS A 6 16.55 15.35 -4.51
N GLU A 7 17.53 14.55 -4.07
CA GLU A 7 18.15 13.50 -4.87
C GLU A 7 17.81 12.12 -4.29
N VAL A 8 17.39 11.19 -5.16
CA VAL A 8 17.15 9.80 -4.80
C VAL A 8 18.32 8.95 -5.27
N VAL A 9 18.99 8.29 -4.35
CA VAL A 9 20.07 7.33 -4.65
C VAL A 9 19.49 5.92 -4.66
N ARG A 10 19.57 5.26 -5.80
CA ARG A 10 19.18 3.85 -5.93
C ARG A 10 20.37 2.98 -6.35
N PRO A 11 20.40 1.70 -5.94
CA PRO A 11 21.36 0.75 -6.49
C PRO A 11 21.27 0.64 -8.01
N GLY A 12 22.41 0.33 -8.64
CA GLY A 12 22.50 -0.03 -10.04
C GLY A 12 21.64 -1.25 -10.38
N LYS A 13 21.41 -1.49 -11.67
CA LYS A 13 20.46 -2.51 -12.14
C LYS A 13 20.97 -3.93 -11.87
N TYR A 14 22.27 -4.14 -11.99
CA TYR A 14 22.93 -5.42 -11.81
C TYR A 14 23.94 -5.39 -10.66
N GLN A 15 24.33 -6.56 -10.20
CA GLN A 15 25.33 -6.70 -9.14
C GLN A 15 26.69 -6.20 -9.63
N GLY A 16 27.24 -5.21 -8.92
CA GLY A 16 28.50 -4.55 -9.28
C GLY A 16 28.33 -3.25 -10.07
N ASP A 17 27.10 -2.90 -10.48
CA ASP A 17 26.83 -1.58 -11.06
C ASP A 17 26.91 -0.48 -9.99
N ASP A 18 27.40 0.69 -10.40
CA ASP A 18 27.40 1.90 -9.57
C ASP A 18 25.97 2.35 -9.22
N SER A 19 25.83 3.04 -8.09
CA SER A 19 24.57 3.66 -7.71
C SER A 19 24.18 4.78 -8.67
N VAL A 20 22.89 4.90 -8.96
CA VAL A 20 22.34 5.96 -9.80
C VAL A 20 21.71 7.02 -8.90
N THR A 21 22.15 8.26 -9.06
CA THR A 21 21.55 9.44 -8.44
C THR A 21 20.52 10.05 -9.40
N ILE A 22 19.28 10.15 -8.96
CA ILE A 22 18.17 10.72 -9.73
C ILE A 22 17.78 12.06 -9.08
N PRO A 23 18.01 13.20 -9.74
CA PRO A 23 17.52 14.48 -9.24
C PRO A 23 16.00 14.58 -9.44
N ILE A 24 15.27 14.90 -8.38
CA ILE A 24 13.81 15.10 -8.42
C ILE A 24 13.52 16.61 -8.44
N PRO A 25 12.84 17.12 -9.47
CA PRO A 25 12.34 18.50 -9.48
C PRO A 25 11.37 18.77 -8.33
N GLU A 26 11.43 19.97 -7.75
CA GLU A 26 10.51 20.44 -6.69
C GLU A 26 9.03 20.30 -7.10
N GLU A 27 8.72 20.51 -8.39
CA GLU A 27 7.36 20.38 -8.95
C GLU A 27 6.82 18.93 -8.94
N LEU A 28 7.70 17.95 -8.80
CA LEU A 28 7.36 16.52 -8.73
C LEU A 28 7.48 15.96 -7.30
N GLU A 29 7.83 16.80 -6.33
CA GLU A 29 7.86 16.38 -4.94
C GLU A 29 6.43 16.10 -4.46
N THR A 30 6.24 14.91 -3.91
CA THR A 30 5.03 14.57 -3.17
C THR A 30 5.31 14.79 -1.70
N VAL A 31 4.29 15.14 -0.93
CA VAL A 31 4.42 15.24 0.52
C VAL A 31 4.67 13.83 1.07
N PRO A 32 5.70 13.61 1.90
CA PRO A 32 5.90 12.32 2.55
C PRO A 32 4.70 11.93 3.40
N GLY A 33 4.16 10.74 3.13
CA GLY A 33 2.96 10.22 3.78
C GLY A 33 1.66 10.57 3.07
N ILE A 34 0.59 9.84 3.39
CA ILE A 34 -0.75 10.19 2.93
C ILE A 34 -1.25 11.30 3.86
N PRO A 35 -1.62 12.49 3.35
CA PRO A 35 -2.13 13.57 4.19
C PRO A 35 -3.39 13.11 4.92
N LEU A 36 -3.42 13.32 6.24
CA LEU A 36 -4.53 12.87 7.06
C LEU A 36 -5.67 13.90 7.04
N ASN A 37 -6.78 13.58 6.37
CA ASN A 37 -7.99 14.40 6.43
C ASN A 37 -8.86 13.96 7.61
N HIS A 38 -8.73 14.63 8.75
CA HIS A 38 -9.47 14.31 9.98
C HIS A 38 -10.99 14.24 9.78
N ARG A 39 -11.57 15.03 8.85
CA ARG A 39 -13.02 14.98 8.56
C ARG A 39 -13.44 13.64 7.96
N GLU A 40 -12.61 13.07 7.10
CA GLU A 40 -12.86 11.77 6.46
C GLU A 40 -12.57 10.62 7.43
N VAL A 41 -11.49 10.73 8.21
CA VAL A 41 -11.15 9.75 9.25
C VAL A 41 -12.26 9.65 10.30
N ASP A 42 -12.76 10.79 10.81
CA ASP A 42 -13.82 10.82 11.82
C ASP A 42 -15.15 10.26 11.32
N TRP A 43 -15.47 10.45 10.02
CA TRP A 43 -16.68 9.90 9.41
C TRP A 43 -16.69 8.38 9.43
N TYR A 44 -15.60 7.74 8.98
CA TYR A 44 -15.45 6.29 9.03
C TYR A 44 -15.10 5.76 10.44
N ALA A 45 -14.68 6.61 11.39
CA ALA A 45 -14.39 6.15 12.75
C ALA A 45 -15.64 6.10 13.65
N ARG A 46 -16.65 6.97 13.43
CA ARG A 46 -17.82 7.09 14.32
C ARG A 46 -19.06 6.32 13.89
N GLU A 47 -19.38 6.32 12.60
CA GLU A 47 -20.67 5.79 12.13
C GLU A 47 -20.55 4.38 11.52
N TYR A 48 -19.40 4.09 10.90
CA TYR A 48 -19.08 2.78 10.32
C TYR A 48 -17.64 2.42 10.64
N PRO A 49 -17.35 1.85 11.83
CA PRO A 49 -15.99 1.43 12.16
C PRO A 49 -15.36 0.74 10.96
N LEU A 50 -14.10 1.07 10.65
CA LEU A 50 -13.32 0.43 9.59
C LEU A 50 -13.02 -1.03 9.97
N GLU A 51 -14.07 -1.80 10.17
CA GLU A 51 -14.05 -3.23 10.37
C GLU A 51 -14.11 -3.87 8.99
N THR A 52 -13.27 -4.88 8.80
CA THR A 52 -13.30 -5.61 7.54
C THR A 52 -14.68 -6.24 7.36
N MET A 53 -15.31 -6.03 6.20
CA MET A 53 -16.57 -6.71 5.84
C MET A 53 -16.46 -8.23 5.95
N ASN A 54 -15.24 -8.79 5.96
CA ASN A 54 -15.00 -10.20 6.23
C ASN A 54 -15.48 -10.68 7.61
N ILE A 55 -15.65 -9.77 8.59
CA ILE A 55 -16.18 -10.08 9.92
C ILE A 55 -17.70 -10.15 9.88
N SER A 56 -18.37 -9.10 9.37
CA SER A 56 -19.83 -9.07 9.27
C SER A 56 -20.37 -10.12 8.28
N GLU A 57 -19.70 -10.30 7.14
CA GLU A 57 -20.08 -11.21 6.05
C GLU A 57 -19.35 -12.56 6.11
N ARG A 58 -18.99 -13.00 7.33
CA ARG A 58 -18.14 -14.19 7.50
C ARG A 58 -18.72 -15.45 6.87
N ALA A 59 -20.03 -15.65 6.95
CA ALA A 59 -20.70 -16.81 6.36
C ALA A 59 -20.57 -16.81 4.81
N SER A 60 -20.81 -15.65 4.19
CA SER A 60 -20.65 -15.44 2.74
C SER A 60 -19.20 -15.70 2.30
N ARG A 61 -18.24 -15.25 3.10
CA ARG A 61 -16.81 -15.47 2.87
C ARG A 61 -16.44 -16.95 2.95
N ASP A 62 -16.91 -17.68 3.96
CA ASP A 62 -16.60 -19.10 4.13
C ASP A 62 -17.21 -19.95 3.00
N TRP A 63 -18.43 -19.61 2.56
CA TRP A 63 -19.03 -20.21 1.37
C TRP A 63 -18.21 -19.91 0.11
N ALA A 64 -17.85 -18.65 -0.14
CA ALA A 64 -17.04 -18.26 -1.30
C ALA A 64 -15.68 -18.95 -1.32
N ASN A 65 -15.03 -19.10 -0.16
CA ASN A 65 -13.80 -19.88 -0.02
C ASN A 65 -14.02 -21.35 -0.41
N THR A 66 -15.12 -21.95 0.03
CA THR A 66 -15.46 -23.35 -0.29
C THR A 66 -15.65 -23.56 -1.80
N ILE A 67 -16.36 -22.65 -2.47
CA ILE A 67 -16.55 -22.68 -3.93
C ILE A 67 -15.22 -22.48 -4.65
N ARG A 68 -14.40 -21.53 -4.22
CA ARG A 68 -13.09 -21.28 -4.83
C ARG A 68 -12.17 -22.50 -4.67
N ASP A 69 -12.19 -23.12 -3.50
CA ASP A 69 -11.29 -24.22 -3.15
C ASP A 69 -11.63 -25.53 -3.88
N SER A 70 -12.84 -25.66 -4.43
CA SER A 70 -13.23 -26.76 -5.33
C SER A 70 -12.78 -26.57 -6.78
N HIS A 71 -12.20 -25.41 -7.14
CA HIS A 71 -11.74 -25.06 -8.48
C HIS A 71 -10.22 -24.84 -8.51
N VAL A 72 -9.48 -25.72 -9.20
CA VAL A 72 -8.01 -25.75 -9.18
C VAL A 72 -7.40 -24.48 -9.77
N GLU A 73 -7.95 -23.98 -10.86
CA GLU A 73 -7.55 -22.74 -11.54
C GLU A 73 -7.67 -21.52 -10.61
N MET A 74 -8.69 -21.48 -9.76
CA MET A 74 -8.90 -20.39 -8.81
C MET A 74 -7.90 -20.43 -7.66
N ARG A 75 -7.39 -21.62 -7.30
CA ARG A 75 -6.31 -21.77 -6.31
C ARG A 75 -5.00 -21.16 -6.80
N GLU A 76 -4.62 -21.42 -8.05
CA GLU A 76 -3.37 -20.87 -8.61
C GLU A 76 -3.44 -19.34 -8.77
N ILE A 77 -4.58 -18.80 -9.21
CA ILE A 77 -4.80 -17.35 -9.28
C ILE A 77 -4.66 -16.71 -7.88
N ARG A 78 -5.23 -17.33 -6.85
CA ARG A 78 -5.13 -16.83 -5.47
C ARG A 78 -3.69 -16.90 -4.95
N LYS A 79 -2.98 -17.98 -5.23
CA LYS A 79 -1.59 -18.15 -4.84
C LYS A 79 -0.71 -17.05 -5.44
N GLU A 80 -0.90 -16.74 -6.72
CA GLU A 80 -0.16 -15.67 -7.38
C GLU A 80 -0.58 -14.28 -6.87
N HIS A 81 -1.88 -14.05 -6.66
CA HIS A 81 -2.37 -12.83 -6.02
C HIS A 81 -1.74 -12.60 -4.64
N ASP A 82 -1.68 -13.63 -3.80
CA ASP A 82 -1.10 -13.54 -2.47
C ASP A 82 0.42 -13.34 -2.54
N ASN A 83 1.10 -13.92 -3.53
CA ASN A 83 2.51 -13.68 -3.81
C ASN A 83 2.78 -12.21 -4.20
N LEU A 84 2.00 -11.67 -5.13
CA LEU A 84 2.13 -10.29 -5.62
C LEU A 84 1.77 -9.25 -4.56
N ASN A 85 0.78 -9.54 -3.71
CA ASN A 85 0.35 -8.61 -2.65
C ASN A 85 1.21 -8.68 -1.39
N ARG A 86 1.96 -9.77 -1.17
CA ARG A 86 2.78 -9.94 0.02
C ARG A 86 3.72 -8.75 0.28
N PRO A 87 4.46 -8.19 -0.70
CA PRO A 87 5.30 -7.01 -0.47
C PRO A 87 4.51 -5.80 0.03
N LEU A 88 3.31 -5.55 -0.52
CA LEU A 88 2.44 -4.44 -0.11
C LEU A 88 1.94 -4.63 1.33
N ILE A 89 1.51 -5.84 1.69
CA ILE A 89 1.07 -6.16 3.05
C ILE A 89 2.22 -5.99 4.04
N MET A 90 3.43 -6.43 3.67
CA MET A 90 4.61 -6.27 4.52
C MET A 90 5.01 -4.81 4.67
N ALA A 91 4.95 -4.01 3.61
CA ALA A 91 5.18 -2.57 3.67
C ALA A 91 4.18 -1.91 4.63
N ALA A 92 2.88 -2.15 4.44
CA ALA A 92 1.83 -1.61 5.31
C ALA A 92 2.03 -1.99 6.78
N ARG A 93 2.47 -3.23 7.05
CA ARG A 93 2.77 -3.70 8.41
C ARG A 93 3.99 -2.98 9.01
N LEU A 94 5.02 -2.72 8.21
CA LEU A 94 6.23 -2.03 8.65
C LEU A 94 6.02 -0.52 8.84
N THR A 95 5.00 0.05 8.20
CA THR A 95 4.66 1.47 8.29
C THR A 95 3.45 1.75 9.18
N GLY A 96 2.88 0.73 9.83
CA GLY A 96 1.64 0.86 10.60
C GLY A 96 1.73 1.83 11.80
N ASP A 97 2.93 1.97 12.37
CA ASP A 97 3.21 2.88 13.49
C ASP A 97 3.82 4.22 13.01
N GLN A 98 3.89 4.48 11.70
CA GLN A 98 4.41 5.74 11.17
C GLN A 98 3.31 6.80 11.20
N GLU A 99 3.55 7.85 11.99
CA GLU A 99 2.68 9.02 12.01
C GLU A 99 2.76 9.78 10.67
N PRO A 100 1.62 10.21 10.09
CA PRO A 100 1.63 11.03 8.89
C PRO A 100 2.26 12.39 9.20
N THR A 101 3.30 12.75 8.44
CA THR A 101 4.05 14.00 8.63
C THR A 101 3.62 15.14 7.69
N GLY A 102 2.67 14.88 6.78
CA GLY A 102 2.23 15.84 5.79
C GLY A 102 1.13 16.78 6.30
N GLU A 103 1.22 18.07 5.97
CA GLU A 103 0.15 19.04 6.21
C GLU A 103 -0.93 18.96 5.11
N ALA A 104 -2.20 18.98 5.50
CA ALA A 104 -3.30 19.02 4.54
C ALA A 104 -3.41 20.41 3.91
N THR A 105 -3.44 20.47 2.57
CA THR A 105 -3.63 21.70 1.78
C THR A 105 -5.09 22.00 1.48
#